data_AF-A0A7C8YQ75-F1
#
_entry.id   AF-A0A7C8YQ75-F1
#
_cell.length_a   1.000
_cell.length_b   1.000
_cell.length_c   1.000
_cell.angle_alpha   90.00
_cell.angle_beta   90.00
_cell.angle_gamma   90.00
#
_symmetry.space_group_name_H-M   'P 1'
#
loop_
_entity.id
_entity.type
_entity.pdbx_description
1 polymer ?
#
loop_
_entity_poly.entity_id
_entity_poly.type
_entity_poly.pdbx_seq_one_letter_code
_entity_poly.pdbx_strand_id
1 'polypeptide(L)'
;MTIFLLTNMTLFTLYGLACNVRWLGVRGDDLQLIPVESMAPLKPKDLQIAKSLISLKILPDDYQQELSRMTQSGQKAEIEALYYHGYGFLGQYLAKKIVQANYI
;
A
#
# COMPACT_ATOMS: atom_id res chain seq x y z
N MET A 1 0.13 -1.15 8.89
CA MET A 1 -0.18 0.29 8.68
C MET A 1 -1.04 0.60 7.43
N THR A 2 -1.39 -0.40 6.61
CA THR A 2 -2.13 -0.24 5.33
C THR A 2 -3.60 0.17 5.48
N ILE A 3 -4.24 -0.17 6.60
CA ILE A 3 -5.69 0.09 6.82
C ILE A 3 -5.96 1.54 7.23
N PHE A 4 -5.03 2.19 7.95
CA PHE A 4 -5.21 3.55 8.45
C PHE A 4 -5.21 4.61 7.35
N LEU A 5 -4.49 4.36 6.24
CA LEU A 5 -4.50 5.23 5.06
C LEU A 5 -5.81 5.10 4.27
N LEU A 6 -6.35 3.89 4.11
CA LEU A 6 -7.57 3.66 3.32
C LEU A 6 -8.84 4.17 4.01
N THR A 7 -8.94 4.06 5.34
CA THR A 7 -10.07 4.63 6.11
C THR A 7 -10.06 6.16 6.12
N ASN A 8 -8.89 6.79 6.09
CA ASN A 8 -8.80 8.25 5.94
C ASN A 8 -9.13 8.66 4.49
N MET A 9 -8.57 7.98 3.48
CA MET A 9 -8.79 8.32 2.07
C MET A 9 -10.28 8.30 1.68
N THR A 10 -11.03 7.30 2.14
CA THR A 10 -12.49 7.24 1.91
C THR A 10 -13.24 8.37 2.61
N LEU A 11 -12.87 8.73 3.84
CA LEU A 11 -13.49 9.86 4.54
C LEU A 11 -13.19 11.20 3.82
N PHE A 12 -11.95 11.43 3.40
CA PHE A 12 -11.55 12.69 2.75
C PHE A 12 -12.16 12.88 1.35
N THR A 13 -12.38 11.79 0.59
CA THR A 13 -12.94 11.87 -0.78
C THR A 13 -14.45 12.12 -0.75
N LEU A 14 -15.17 11.60 0.25
CA LEU A 14 -16.62 11.79 0.42
C LEU A 14 -17.03 13.23 0.76
N TYR A 15 -16.13 14.03 1.37
CA TYR A 15 -16.40 15.41 1.78
C TYR A 15 -15.83 16.48 0.82
N GLY A 16 -15.32 16.09 -0.36
CA GLY A 16 -14.79 17.05 -1.35
C GLY A 16 -13.52 17.80 -0.91
N LEU A 17 -12.87 17.35 0.17
CA LEU A 17 -11.66 17.94 0.75
C LEU A 17 -10.37 17.22 0.33
N ALA A 18 -10.47 16.14 -0.44
CA ALA A 18 -9.32 15.36 -0.91
C ALA A 18 -8.62 16.03 -2.11
N CYS A 19 -7.68 16.92 -1.83
CA CYS A 19 -6.69 17.38 -2.81
C CYS A 19 -5.76 16.23 -3.18
N ASN A 20 -5.81 15.75 -4.43
CA ASN A 20 -4.75 15.01 -5.16
C ASN A 20 -3.79 14.17 -4.28
N VAL A 21 -4.35 13.30 -3.43
CA VAL A 21 -3.57 12.44 -2.53
C VAL A 21 -3.01 11.29 -3.35
N ARG A 22 -1.72 11.03 -3.20
CA ARG A 22 -1.03 9.95 -3.88
C ARG A 22 -0.42 8.97 -2.88
N TRP A 23 -0.49 7.69 -3.19
CA TRP A 23 0.09 6.59 -2.45
C TRP A 23 1.55 6.35 -2.85
N LEU A 24 2.46 6.75 -1.96
CA LEU A 24 3.91 6.56 -2.09
C LEU A 24 4.43 5.23 -1.51
N GLY A 25 3.62 4.55 -0.69
CA GLY A 25 4.04 3.43 0.16
C GLY A 25 4.51 2.18 -0.60
N VAL A 26 4.77 1.11 0.15
CA VAL A 26 5.25 -0.18 -0.42
C VAL A 26 4.20 -0.75 -1.37
N ARG A 27 4.61 -0.94 -2.63
CA ARG A 27 3.79 -1.52 -3.71
C ARG A 27 4.24 -2.92 -4.07
N GLY A 28 3.47 -3.62 -4.90
CA GLY A 28 3.82 -4.97 -5.36
C GLY A 28 5.20 -5.07 -6.01
N ASP A 29 5.62 -4.06 -6.74
CA ASP A 29 6.94 -4.05 -7.41
C ASP A 29 8.10 -3.84 -6.42
N ASP A 30 7.82 -3.31 -5.22
CA ASP A 30 8.82 -3.11 -4.17
C ASP A 30 9.04 -4.37 -3.32
N LEU A 31 8.23 -5.42 -3.50
CA LEU A 31 8.29 -6.64 -2.67
C LEU A 31 9.65 -7.34 -2.77
N GLN A 32 10.42 -7.13 -3.85
CA GLN A 32 11.78 -7.64 -4.00
C GLN A 32 12.76 -7.05 -2.95
N LEU A 33 12.43 -5.89 -2.38
CA LEU A 33 13.20 -5.25 -1.32
C LEU A 33 12.84 -5.81 0.06
N ILE A 34 11.79 -6.61 0.18
CA ILE A 34 11.31 -7.14 1.46
C ILE A 34 11.77 -8.59 1.60
N PRO A 35 12.46 -8.95 2.69
CA PRO A 35 12.80 -10.34 2.95
C PRO A 35 11.52 -11.17 3.14
N VAL A 36 11.50 -12.39 2.59
CA VAL A 36 10.31 -13.27 2.58
C VAL A 36 9.85 -13.59 4.00
N GLU A 37 10.77 -13.65 4.96
CA GLU A 37 10.50 -13.92 6.36
C GLU A 37 9.73 -12.78 7.05
N SER A 38 9.78 -11.57 6.49
CA SER A 38 9.01 -10.41 6.97
C SER A 38 7.64 -10.28 6.32
N MET A 39 7.30 -11.16 5.36
CA MET A 39 5.97 -11.21 4.76
C MET A 39 5.00 -11.87 5.74
N ALA A 40 3.94 -11.15 6.10
CA ALA A 40 2.89 -11.65 6.97
C ALA A 40 1.70 -12.17 6.14
N PRO A 41 1.05 -13.26 6.57
CA PRO A 41 -0.19 -13.70 5.94
C PRO A 41 -1.28 -12.65 6.11
N LEU A 42 -2.12 -12.50 5.08
CA LEU A 42 -3.24 -11.58 5.08
C LEU A 42 -4.32 -12.11 6.03
N LYS A 43 -4.76 -11.28 6.99
CA LYS A 43 -5.80 -11.68 7.94
C LYS A 43 -7.15 -11.76 7.23
N PRO A 44 -8.09 -12.62 7.66
CA PRO A 44 -9.42 -12.72 7.05
C PRO A 44 -10.16 -11.37 6.98
N LYS A 45 -10.00 -10.54 8.02
CA LYS A 45 -10.53 -9.17 8.06
C LYS A 45 -9.95 -8.28 6.97
N ASP A 46 -8.64 -8.35 6.77
CA ASP A 46 -7.93 -7.55 5.76
C ASP A 46 -8.38 -7.95 4.35
N LEU A 47 -8.57 -9.26 4.13
CA LEU A 47 -9.07 -9.81 2.87
C LEU A 47 -10.52 -9.39 2.59
N GLN A 48 -11.39 -9.39 3.60
CA GLN A 48 -12.77 -8.90 3.47
C GLN A 48 -12.78 -7.41 3.08
N ILE A 49 -11.98 -6.59 3.75
CA ILE A 49 -11.86 -5.15 3.44
C ILE A 49 -11.38 -4.95 2.01
N ALA A 50 -10.34 -5.67 1.57
CA ALA A 50 -9.82 -5.55 0.21
C ALA A 50 -10.88 -5.91 -0.84
N LYS A 51 -11.64 -6.98 -0.64
CA LYS A 51 -12.75 -7.36 -1.52
C LYS A 51 -13.86 -6.30 -1.56
N SER A 52 -14.24 -5.77 -0.40
CA SER A 52 -15.21 -4.68 -0.32
C SER A 52 -14.73 -3.44 -1.07
N LEU A 53 -13.47 -3.05 -0.91
CA LEU A 53 -12.87 -1.90 -1.60
C LEU A 53 -12.85 -2.08 -3.13
N ILE A 54 -12.47 -3.26 -3.62
CA ILE A 54 -12.50 -3.56 -5.07
C ILE A 54 -13.93 -3.47 -5.62
N SER A 55 -14.94 -3.92 -4.85
CA SER A 55 -16.34 -3.90 -5.29
C SER A 55 -16.95 -2.49 -5.42
N LEU A 56 -16.41 -1.50 -4.70
CA LEU A 56 -16.98 -0.16 -4.64
C LEU A 56 -16.76 0.68 -5.91
N LYS A 57 -15.86 0.27 -6.82
CA LYS A 57 -15.49 1.00 -8.06
C LYS A 57 -15.10 2.48 -7.90
N ILE A 58 -14.90 2.95 -6.66
CA ILE A 58 -14.43 4.31 -6.34
C ILE A 58 -12.91 4.42 -6.50
N LEU A 59 -12.20 3.30 -6.40
CA LEU A 59 -10.74 3.26 -6.51
C LEU A 59 -10.28 3.29 -7.98
N PRO A 60 -9.27 4.09 -8.34
CA PRO A 60 -8.65 4.02 -9.66
C PRO A 60 -8.08 2.64 -9.96
N ASP A 61 -7.93 2.30 -11.24
CA ASP A 61 -7.52 0.96 -11.70
C ASP A 61 -6.18 0.53 -11.11
N ASP A 62 -5.21 1.42 -10.98
CA ASP A 62 -3.89 1.12 -10.41
C ASP A 62 -4.00 0.65 -8.94
N TYR A 63 -4.89 1.26 -8.15
CA TYR A 63 -5.14 0.85 -6.77
C TYR A 63 -5.84 -0.51 -6.71
N GLN A 64 -6.77 -0.76 -7.63
CA GLN A 64 -7.45 -2.06 -7.73
C GLN A 64 -6.47 -3.17 -8.11
N GLN A 65 -5.50 -2.89 -9.00
CA GLN A 65 -4.46 -3.84 -9.36
C GLN A 65 -3.57 -4.20 -8.17
N GLU A 66 -3.14 -3.22 -7.38
CA GLU A 66 -2.34 -3.47 -6.17
C GLU A 66 -3.12 -4.29 -5.12
N LEU A 67 -4.39 -3.96 -4.89
CA LEU A 67 -5.26 -4.76 -3.99
C LEU A 67 -5.51 -6.17 -4.53
N SER A 68 -5.64 -6.33 -5.84
CA SER A 68 -5.78 -7.64 -6.48
C SER A 68 -4.51 -8.48 -6.32
N ARG A 69 -3.32 -7.89 -6.50
CA ARG A 69 -2.04 -8.58 -6.24
C ARG A 69 -1.91 -9.00 -4.78
N MET A 70 -2.29 -8.14 -3.83
CA MET A 70 -2.27 -8.47 -2.40
C MET A 70 -3.23 -9.60 -2.06
N THR A 71 -4.46 -9.58 -2.60
CA THR A 71 -5.45 -10.63 -2.31
C THR A 71 -5.13 -11.96 -3.00
N GLN A 72 -4.49 -11.95 -4.17
CA GLN A 72 -4.03 -13.15 -4.87
C GLN A 72 -2.84 -13.81 -4.19
N SER A 73 -1.84 -13.02 -3.76
CA SER A 73 -0.68 -13.54 -3.03
C SER A 73 -1.04 -13.97 -1.60
N GLY A 74 -2.07 -13.38 -1.00
CA GLY A 74 -2.47 -13.65 0.37
C GLY A 74 -1.45 -13.20 1.41
N GLN A 75 -0.53 -12.32 1.02
CA GLN A 75 0.56 -11.81 1.86
C GLN A 75 0.55 -10.29 1.92
N LYS A 76 1.17 -9.74 2.97
CA LYS A 76 1.42 -8.31 3.13
C LYS A 76 2.78 -8.08 3.78
N ALA A 77 3.37 -6.92 3.48
CA ALA A 77 4.55 -6.42 4.17
C ALA A 77 4.19 -5.20 5.02
N GLU A 78 4.81 -5.07 6.18
CA GLU A 78 4.82 -3.81 6.95
C GLU A 78 5.99 -2.94 6.46
N ILE A 79 5.87 -1.62 6.54
CA ILE A 79 6.90 -0.70 6.01
C ILE A 79 8.23 -0.84 6.76
N GLU A 80 8.15 -1.23 8.04
CA GLU A 80 9.28 -1.47 8.92
C GLU A 80 10.17 -2.62 8.44
N ALA A 81 9.66 -3.51 7.57
CA ALA A 81 10.48 -4.56 6.96
C ALA A 81 11.60 -3.98 6.07
N LEU A 82 11.47 -2.73 5.60
CA LEU A 82 12.55 -2.04 4.89
C LEU A 82 13.77 -1.74 5.78
N TYR A 83 13.61 -1.74 7.12
CA TYR A 83 14.74 -1.59 8.05
C TYR A 83 15.71 -2.76 8.03
N TYR A 84 15.36 -3.88 7.36
CA TYR A 84 16.29 -4.95 7.05
C TYR A 84 17.56 -4.43 6.35
N HIS A 85 17.45 -3.39 5.53
CA HIS A 85 18.58 -2.74 4.84
C HIS A 85 19.28 -1.64 5.68
N GLY A 86 18.89 -1.48 6.94
CA GLY A 86 19.41 -0.47 7.88
C GLY A 86 18.47 0.72 8.09
N TYR A 87 18.63 1.40 9.24
CA TYR A 87 17.75 2.51 9.67
C TYR A 87 17.66 3.66 8.66
N GLY A 88 18.75 3.96 7.93
CA GLY A 88 18.78 5.02 6.92
C GLY A 88 18.05 4.67 5.61
N PHE A 89 17.72 3.40 5.38
CA PHE A 89 17.19 2.95 4.09
C PHE A 89 15.80 3.49 3.80
N LEU A 90 14.91 3.59 4.81
CA LEU A 90 13.56 4.10 4.61
C LEU A 90 13.55 5.52 4.02
N GLY A 91 14.45 6.39 4.50
CA GLY A 91 14.62 7.74 3.96
C GLY A 91 15.07 7.73 2.49
N GLN A 92 16.04 6.88 2.15
CA GLN A 92 16.53 6.72 0.78
C GLN A 92 15.44 6.16 -0.15
N TYR A 93 14.67 5.18 0.31
CA TYR A 93 13.54 4.59 -0.40
C TYR A 93 12.47 5.65 -0.72
N LEU A 94 12.06 6.45 0.27
CA LEU A 94 11.07 7.51 0.07
C LEU A 94 11.58 8.59 -0.88
N ALA A 95 12.83 9.05 -0.70
CA ALA A 95 13.44 10.05 -1.57
C ALA A 95 13.50 9.56 -3.03
N LYS A 96 13.94 8.31 -3.24
CA LYS A 96 14.00 7.67 -4.56
C LYS A 96 12.63 7.64 -5.22
N LYS A 97 11.58 7.21 -4.51
CA LYS A 97 10.23 7.17 -5.07
C LYS A 97 9.69 8.55 -5.43
N ILE A 98 9.94 9.56 -4.61
CA ILE A 98 9.50 10.94 -4.89
C ILE A 98 10.19 11.47 -6.15
N VAL A 99 11.52 11.35 -6.22
CA VAL A 99 12.31 11.83 -7.37
C VAL A 99 11.92 11.12 -8.65
N GLN A 100 11.61 9.83 -8.58
CA GLN A 100 11.17 9.03 -9.72
C GLN A 100 9.67 9.18 -10.05
N ALA A 101 8.93 10.00 -9.30
CA ALA A 101 7.47 10.08 -9.37
C ALA A 101 6.78 8.70 -9.31
N ASN A 102 7.36 7.76 -8.54
CA ASN A 102 6.84 6.40 -8.37
C ASN A 102 5.83 6.35 -7.22
N TYR A 103 4.65 6.89 -7.49
CA TYR A 103 3.47 6.89 -6.64
C TYR A 103 2.23 6.80 -7.53
N ILE A 104 1.13 6.27 -7.00
CA ILE A 104 -0.18 6.24 -7.68
C ILE A 104 -1.20 7.07 -6.92
#